data_AF-A0A1F7J2Z7-F1
#
_entry.id   AF-A0A1F7J2Z7-F1
#
_cell.length_a   1.000
_cell.length_b   1.000
_cell.length_c   1.000
_cell.angle_alpha   90.00
_cell.angle_beta   90.00
_cell.angle_gamma   90.00
#
_symmetry.space_group_name_H-M   'P 1'
#
loop_
_entity.id
_entity.type
_entity.pdbx_description
1 polymer ?
#
loop_
_entity_poly.entity_id
_entity_poly.type
_entity_poly.pdbx_seq_one_letter_code
_entity_poly.pdbx_strand_id
1 'polypeptide(L)'
;MRESVVSADFSTEAVVEDVRRTVETILERPIDEDRALGIGFYWWAKELNGNHSTQPERVHPSITSNKLRGPCWFYSTHLGRELEKEGVMVSTAHSSEGRKETGRPFHHYLVVVKNGIEVTVDPTIGQFVLGHNHVFVGTTDQLWDMIEDIPSSGSPYVLLPPSTSDSPRDAFTQIWGYDPVTSPIGE
;
A
#
# COMPACT_ATOMS: atom_id res chain seq x y z
N MET A 1 34.23 22.75 -18.85
CA MET A 1 33.81 22.43 -17.47
C MET A 1 32.46 21.75 -17.58
N ARG A 2 32.36 20.45 -17.29
CA ARG A 2 31.08 19.76 -17.17
C ARG A 2 30.67 19.91 -15.72
N GLU A 3 29.53 20.55 -15.48
CA GLU A 3 28.91 20.60 -14.17
C GLU A 3 28.68 19.16 -13.71
N SER A 4 29.35 18.76 -12.62
CA SER A 4 29.00 17.54 -11.92
C SER A 4 27.61 17.77 -11.36
N VAL A 5 26.61 17.13 -11.97
CA VAL A 5 25.31 16.97 -11.33
C VAL A 5 25.59 16.20 -10.05
N VAL A 6 25.56 16.91 -8.92
CA VAL A 6 25.61 16.31 -7.60
C VAL A 6 24.31 15.52 -7.51
N SER A 7 24.37 14.19 -7.67
CA SER A 7 23.26 13.34 -7.26
C SER A 7 23.11 13.56 -5.76
N ALA A 8 22.02 14.19 -5.35
CA ALA A 8 21.68 14.21 -3.95
C ALA A 8 21.41 12.75 -3.55
N ASP A 9 22.31 12.17 -2.75
CA ASP A 9 22.09 10.87 -2.13
C ASP A 9 20.97 11.06 -1.09
N PHE A 10 19.75 10.71 -1.47
CA PHE A 10 18.62 10.69 -0.55
C PHE A 10 18.65 9.39 0.24
N SER A 11 18.53 9.46 1.56
CA SER A 11 18.32 8.24 2.34
C SER A 11 16.94 7.65 2.04
N THR A 12 16.84 6.33 2.01
CA THR A 12 15.57 5.59 1.87
C THR A 12 14.51 6.11 2.85
N GLU A 13 14.90 6.35 4.10
CA GLU A 13 14.03 6.89 5.14
C GLU A 13 13.44 8.26 4.78
N ALA A 14 14.26 9.17 4.24
CA ALA A 14 13.81 10.50 3.84
C ALA A 14 12.82 10.43 2.67
N VAL A 15 13.04 9.51 1.72
CA VAL A 15 12.11 9.31 0.59
C VAL A 15 10.80 8.68 1.06
N VAL A 16 10.86 7.65 1.90
CA VAL A 16 9.66 7.01 2.47
C VAL A 16 8.83 8.02 3.26
N GLU A 17 9.46 8.87 4.08
CA GLU A 17 8.78 9.91 4.84
C GLU A 17 8.16 10.99 3.96
N ASP A 18 8.83 11.39 2.88
CA ASP A 18 8.30 12.36 1.92
C ASP A 18 7.08 11.80 1.15
N VAL A 19 7.14 10.52 0.74
CA VAL A 19 5.98 9.82 0.17
C VAL A 19 4.85 9.73 1.19
N ARG A 20 5.15 9.39 2.45
CA ARG A 20 4.16 9.32 3.54
C ARG A 20 3.42 10.64 3.72
N ARG A 21 4.14 11.77 3.76
CA ARG A 21 3.54 13.11 3.87
C ARG A 21 2.67 13.46 2.67
N THR A 22 3.12 13.09 1.47
CA THR A 22 2.35 13.30 0.24
C THR A 22 1.04 12.51 0.28
N VAL A 23 1.10 11.22 0.65
CA VAL A 23 -0.08 10.37 0.84
C VAL A 23 -1.00 10.96 1.91
N GLU A 24 -0.49 11.36 3.07
CA GLU A 24 -1.31 11.97 4.14
C GLU A 24 -2.04 13.23 3.65
N THR A 25 -1.33 14.10 2.92
CA THR A 25 -1.92 15.32 2.36
C THR A 25 -3.05 15.00 1.39
N ILE A 26 -2.94 13.92 0.61
CA ILE A 26 -4.01 13.48 -0.31
C ILE A 26 -5.21 12.93 0.46
N LEU A 27 -4.98 12.14 1.52
CA LEU A 27 -6.04 11.54 2.33
C LEU A 27 -6.90 12.58 3.06
N GLU A 28 -6.34 13.75 3.36
CA GLU A 28 -7.04 14.88 3.98
C GLU A 28 -7.92 15.68 3.02
N ARG A 29 -7.75 15.52 1.70
CA ARG A 29 -8.47 16.30 0.71
C ARG A 29 -9.90 15.78 0.52
N PRO A 30 -10.87 16.65 0.21
CA PRO A 30 -12.15 16.19 -0.32
C PRO A 30 -11.95 15.42 -1.62
N ILE A 31 -12.68 14.31 -1.79
CA ILE A 31 -12.78 13.65 -3.09
C ILE A 31 -13.82 14.38 -3.93
N ASP A 32 -13.38 14.96 -5.03
CA ASP A 32 -14.28 15.47 -6.07
C ASP A 32 -15.02 14.31 -6.75
N GLU A 33 -16.27 14.53 -7.13
CA GLU A 33 -17.08 13.50 -7.79
C GLU A 33 -16.48 13.10 -9.13
N ASP A 34 -15.69 12.02 -9.14
CA ASP A 34 -15.17 11.42 -10.36
C ASP A 34 -16.22 10.48 -10.97
N ARG A 35 -17.00 11.03 -11.91
CA ARG A 35 -18.04 10.29 -12.65
C ARG A 35 -17.49 9.11 -13.46
N ALA A 36 -16.19 9.05 -13.74
CA ALA A 36 -15.59 7.94 -14.47
C ALA A 36 -15.50 6.65 -13.63
N LEU A 37 -15.72 6.74 -12.32
CA LEU A 37 -15.43 5.68 -11.36
C LEU A 37 -16.65 4.92 -10.83
N GLY A 38 -17.86 5.39 -11.15
CA GLY A 38 -19.13 4.79 -10.71
C GLY A 38 -19.52 5.19 -9.29
N ILE A 39 -20.83 5.39 -9.08
CA ILE A 39 -21.40 5.99 -7.86
C ILE A 39 -21.05 5.19 -6.59
N GLY A 40 -21.13 3.85 -6.63
CA GLY A 40 -20.88 3.02 -5.45
C GLY A 40 -19.44 3.11 -4.94
N PHE A 41 -18.47 3.11 -5.84
CA PHE A 41 -17.06 3.25 -5.51
C PHE A 41 -16.75 4.66 -5.00
N TYR A 42 -17.30 5.69 -5.64
CA TYR A 42 -17.15 7.09 -5.18
C TYR A 42 -17.56 7.27 -3.71
N TRP A 43 -18.74 6.80 -3.30
CA TRP A 43 -19.20 6.93 -1.91
C TRP A 43 -18.28 6.22 -0.93
N TRP A 44 -17.72 5.08 -1.33
CA TRP A 44 -16.81 4.31 -0.50
C TRP A 44 -15.44 4.99 -0.35
N ALA A 45 -14.79 5.48 -1.43
CA ALA A 45 -13.53 6.21 -1.24
C ALA A 45 -13.77 7.52 -0.50
N LYS A 46 -14.91 8.18 -0.70
CA LYS A 46 -15.27 9.37 0.07
C LYS A 46 -15.42 9.07 1.56
N GLU A 47 -15.91 7.89 1.91
CA GLU A 47 -15.96 7.44 3.31
C GLU A 47 -14.57 7.19 3.88
N LEU A 48 -13.63 6.66 3.09
CA LEU A 48 -12.25 6.48 3.55
C LEU A 48 -11.47 7.80 3.60
N ASN A 49 -11.65 8.71 2.65
CA ASN A 49 -10.97 10.01 2.68
C ASN A 49 -11.43 10.83 3.88
N GLY A 50 -10.46 11.43 4.58
CA GLY A 50 -10.67 12.13 5.84
C GLY A 50 -10.90 11.23 7.05
N ASN A 51 -11.08 9.91 6.88
CA ASN A 51 -11.23 8.95 7.97
C ASN A 51 -10.09 7.92 8.03
N HIS A 52 -9.30 7.81 6.98
CA HIS A 52 -8.12 6.96 6.89
C HIS A 52 -6.85 7.83 6.93
N SER A 53 -5.74 7.26 7.35
CA SER A 53 -4.48 7.99 7.56
C SER A 53 -3.31 7.02 7.44
N THR A 54 -2.10 7.55 7.20
CA THR A 54 -0.84 6.82 7.37
C THR A 54 -0.42 6.70 8.83
N GLN A 55 -1.07 7.43 9.74
CA GLN A 55 -0.81 7.44 11.19
C GLN A 55 -1.93 6.67 11.92
N PRO A 56 -1.61 5.61 12.68
CA PRO A 56 -2.61 4.72 13.27
C PRO A 56 -3.56 5.42 14.24
N GLU A 57 -3.07 6.40 15.00
CA GLU A 57 -3.85 7.18 15.97
C GLU A 57 -4.82 8.19 15.33
N ARG A 58 -4.65 8.50 14.04
CA ARG A 58 -5.50 9.41 13.27
C ARG A 58 -6.58 8.69 12.47
N VAL A 59 -6.51 7.37 12.38
CA VAL A 59 -7.55 6.57 11.72
C VAL A 59 -8.84 6.66 12.52
N HIS A 60 -9.92 7.05 11.84
CA HIS A 60 -11.24 7.09 12.45
C HIS A 60 -11.66 5.67 12.87
N PRO A 61 -12.23 5.46 14.08
CA PRO A 61 -12.57 4.12 14.60
C PRO A 61 -13.56 3.32 13.74
N SER A 62 -14.27 3.97 12.82
CA SER A 62 -15.16 3.31 11.88
C SER A 62 -14.41 2.57 10.77
N ILE A 63 -13.14 2.88 10.51
CA ILE A 63 -12.30 2.17 9.54
C ILE A 63 -11.81 0.88 10.18
N THR A 64 -12.37 -0.23 9.71
CA THR A 64 -12.08 -1.57 10.21
C THR A 64 -11.61 -2.45 9.07
N SER A 65 -10.95 -3.58 9.38
CA SER A 65 -10.57 -4.59 8.39
C SER A 65 -11.73 -4.99 7.47
N ASN A 66 -12.97 -5.03 7.97
CA ASN A 66 -14.14 -5.32 7.15
C ASN A 66 -14.46 -4.22 6.13
N LYS A 67 -14.28 -2.95 6.46
CA LYS A 67 -14.48 -1.83 5.52
C LYS A 67 -13.39 -1.77 4.44
N LEU A 68 -12.22 -2.34 4.73
CA LEU A 68 -11.10 -2.44 3.80
C LEU A 68 -11.17 -3.68 2.87
N ARG A 69 -12.16 -4.58 3.05
CA ARG A 69 -12.32 -5.78 2.20
C ARG A 69 -13.09 -5.48 0.91
N GLY A 70 -12.47 -5.76 -0.25
CA GLY A 70 -13.10 -5.62 -1.58
C GLY A 70 -12.77 -4.39 -2.45
N PRO A 71 -12.15 -3.30 -1.98
CA PRO A 71 -11.97 -2.08 -2.76
C PRO A 71 -10.51 -1.74 -3.08
N CYS A 72 -9.57 -2.67 -2.85
CA CYS A 72 -8.14 -2.44 -3.06
C CYS A 72 -7.83 -1.86 -4.44
N TRP A 73 -8.45 -2.38 -5.51
CA TRP A 73 -8.30 -1.83 -6.87
C TRP A 73 -8.66 -0.36 -6.93
N PHE A 74 -9.85 -0.02 -6.45
CA PHE A 74 -10.42 1.29 -6.60
C PHE A 74 -9.67 2.33 -5.77
N TYR A 75 -9.42 2.01 -4.50
CA TYR A 75 -8.79 2.95 -3.58
C TYR A 75 -7.36 3.25 -4.01
N SER A 76 -6.59 2.20 -4.34
CA SER A 76 -5.24 2.34 -4.86
C SER A 76 -5.25 3.12 -6.17
N THR A 77 -6.18 2.86 -7.10
CA THR A 77 -6.28 3.63 -8.36
C THR A 77 -6.55 5.12 -8.11
N HIS A 78 -7.48 5.45 -7.20
CA HIS A 78 -7.78 6.84 -6.87
C HIS A 78 -6.55 7.54 -6.25
N LEU A 79 -5.96 6.92 -5.22
CA LEU A 79 -4.76 7.46 -4.55
C LEU A 79 -3.59 7.61 -5.54
N GLY A 80 -3.42 6.66 -6.45
CA GLY A 80 -2.38 6.70 -7.49
C GLY A 80 -2.55 7.89 -8.43
N ARG A 81 -3.77 8.18 -8.90
CA ARG A 81 -4.05 9.36 -9.73
C ARG A 81 -3.77 10.67 -9.01
N GLU A 82 -4.08 10.75 -7.71
CA GLU A 82 -3.78 11.94 -6.92
C GLU A 82 -2.26 12.11 -6.70
N LEU A 83 -1.53 11.02 -6.47
CA LEU A 83 -0.07 11.04 -6.38
C LEU A 83 0.58 11.48 -7.71
N GLU A 84 0.07 11.03 -8.86
CA GLU A 84 0.53 11.48 -10.18
C GLU A 84 0.32 12.99 -10.38
N LYS A 85 -0.78 13.57 -9.87
CA LYS A 85 -1.01 15.03 -9.91
C LYS A 85 0.02 15.80 -9.07
N GLU A 86 0.57 15.18 -8.03
CA GLU A 86 1.68 15.73 -7.23
C GLU A 86 3.05 15.55 -7.90
N GLY A 87 3.10 15.05 -9.15
CA GLY A 87 4.34 14.86 -9.91
C GLY A 87 5.15 13.64 -9.47
N VAL A 88 4.53 12.71 -8.74
CA VAL A 88 5.16 11.46 -8.31
C VAL A 88 4.94 10.38 -9.36
N MET A 89 5.99 9.64 -9.73
CA MET A 89 5.84 8.49 -10.62
C MET A 89 5.22 7.33 -9.86
N VAL A 90 4.07 6.85 -10.33
CA VAL A 90 3.33 5.76 -9.70
C VAL A 90 3.15 4.62 -10.68
N SER A 91 3.40 3.40 -10.22
CA SER A 91 2.97 2.17 -10.86
C SER A 91 1.90 1.50 -10.01
N THR A 92 0.84 1.01 -10.64
CA THR A 92 -0.14 0.15 -9.95
C THR A 92 0.39 -1.28 -9.97
N ALA A 93 0.76 -1.80 -8.80
CA ALA A 93 1.13 -3.19 -8.65
C ALA A 93 -0.10 -4.05 -8.34
N HIS A 94 -0.07 -5.28 -8.84
CA HIS A 94 -1.14 -6.25 -8.62
C HIS A 94 -0.57 -7.66 -8.51
N SER A 95 -1.08 -8.47 -7.58
CA SER A 95 -0.75 -9.89 -7.53
C SER A 95 -1.42 -10.62 -8.71
N SER A 96 -0.62 -11.01 -9.72
CA SER A 96 -1.12 -11.65 -10.95
C SER A 96 -1.57 -13.12 -10.74
N GLU A 97 -1.16 -13.74 -9.63
CA GLU A 97 -1.42 -15.14 -9.26
C GLU A 97 -2.90 -15.46 -8.95
N GLY A 98 -3.78 -14.45 -8.89
CA GLY A 98 -5.14 -14.62 -8.37
C GLY A 98 -6.14 -15.37 -9.25
N ARG A 99 -6.02 -15.30 -10.58
CA ARG A 99 -7.20 -15.52 -11.44
C ARG A 99 -7.25 -16.79 -12.29
N LYS A 100 -6.13 -17.44 -12.62
CA LYS A 100 -6.18 -18.48 -13.66
C LYS A 100 -6.52 -19.89 -13.16
N GLU A 101 -6.22 -20.24 -11.90
CA GLU A 101 -6.44 -21.63 -11.43
C GLU A 101 -6.98 -21.78 -10.00
N THR A 102 -6.88 -20.75 -9.13
CA THR A 102 -7.05 -20.95 -7.67
C THR A 102 -8.14 -20.09 -7.00
N GLY A 103 -8.75 -19.13 -7.69
CA GLY A 103 -9.78 -18.25 -7.10
C GLY A 103 -9.27 -17.32 -5.99
N ARG A 104 -7.97 -17.01 -5.99
CA ARG A 104 -7.26 -16.25 -4.95
C ARG A 104 -7.51 -14.73 -5.06
N PRO A 105 -7.41 -13.98 -3.94
CA PRO A 105 -7.69 -12.55 -3.93
C PRO A 105 -6.70 -11.78 -4.80
N PHE A 106 -7.25 -10.92 -5.66
CA PHE A 106 -6.52 -9.93 -6.43
C PHE A 106 -6.31 -8.73 -5.52
N HIS A 107 -5.07 -8.44 -5.13
CA HIS A 107 -4.76 -7.28 -4.31
C HIS A 107 -4.10 -6.19 -5.15
N HIS A 108 -4.48 -4.94 -4.89
CA HIS A 108 -3.87 -3.79 -5.53
C HIS A 108 -3.31 -2.84 -4.50
N TYR A 109 -2.08 -2.46 -4.77
CA TYR A 109 -1.35 -1.45 -4.03
C TYR A 109 -0.55 -0.63 -5.04
N LEU A 110 0.12 0.41 -4.56
CA LEU A 110 0.90 1.31 -5.40
C LEU A 110 2.38 1.11 -5.12
N VAL A 111 3.18 1.20 -6.18
CA VAL A 111 4.63 1.36 -6.08
C VAL A 111 4.95 2.75 -6.60
N VAL A 112 5.44 3.59 -5.70
CA VAL A 112 5.90 4.94 -5.99
C VAL A 112 7.40 4.90 -6.24
N VAL A 113 7.86 5.44 -7.36
CA VAL A 113 9.29 5.60 -7.64
C VAL A 113 9.68 7.06 -7.44
N LYS A 114 10.50 7.34 -6.43
CA LYS A 114 10.96 8.69 -6.13
C LYS A 114 12.45 8.67 -5.80
N ASN A 115 13.23 9.49 -6.50
CA ASN A 115 14.69 9.54 -6.38
C ASN A 115 15.38 8.16 -6.55
N GLY A 116 14.84 7.30 -7.41
CA GLY A 116 15.36 5.94 -7.65
C GLY A 116 15.01 4.92 -6.57
N ILE A 117 14.22 5.29 -5.56
CA ILE A 117 13.75 4.40 -4.49
C ILE A 117 12.29 4.02 -4.75
N GLU A 118 12.00 2.74 -4.65
CA GLU A 118 10.64 2.19 -4.71
C GLU A 118 10.00 2.21 -3.30
N VAL A 119 8.85 2.86 -3.20
CA VAL A 119 8.05 2.94 -1.98
C VAL A 119 6.70 2.29 -2.24
N THR A 120 6.42 1.23 -1.50
CA THR A 120 5.13 0.55 -1.47
C THR A 120 4.14 1.38 -0.65
N VAL A 121 3.00 1.68 -1.25
CA VAL A 121 1.85 2.33 -0.60
C VAL A 121 0.67 1.37 -0.70
N ASP A 122 0.27 0.80 0.44
CA ASP A 122 -0.85 -0.13 0.53
C ASP A 122 -1.97 0.46 1.40
N PRO A 123 -2.99 1.06 0.77
CA PRO A 123 -4.06 1.71 1.49
C PRO A 123 -5.15 0.74 1.95
N THR A 124 -4.98 -0.56 1.72
CA THR A 124 -5.96 -1.58 2.14
C THR A 124 -5.32 -2.78 2.80
N ILE A 125 -4.08 -2.66 3.28
CA ILE A 125 -3.34 -3.71 4.00
C ILE A 125 -4.15 -4.30 5.16
N GLY A 126 -4.97 -3.49 5.84
CA GLY A 126 -5.82 -3.93 6.95
C GLY A 126 -6.88 -4.97 6.57
N GLN A 127 -7.10 -5.23 5.28
CA GLN A 127 -7.92 -6.36 4.81
C GLN A 127 -7.23 -7.72 5.04
N PHE A 128 -5.89 -7.73 5.12
CA PHE A 128 -5.05 -8.91 5.34
C PHE A 128 -4.34 -8.88 6.70
N VAL A 129 -4.08 -7.71 7.27
CA VAL A 129 -3.36 -7.56 8.54
C VAL A 129 -4.29 -6.91 9.56
N LEU A 130 -4.93 -7.71 10.44
CA LEU A 130 -5.73 -7.16 11.53
C LEU A 130 -4.89 -6.23 12.40
N GLY A 131 -5.49 -5.13 12.84
CA GLY A 131 -4.79 -4.09 13.62
C GLY A 131 -4.11 -3.04 12.73
N HIS A 132 -3.85 -3.32 11.45
CA HIS A 132 -3.25 -2.38 10.51
C HIS A 132 -4.31 -1.62 9.69
N ASN A 133 -5.25 -0.95 10.37
CA ASN A 133 -6.34 -0.18 9.72
C ASN A 133 -5.89 1.18 9.17
N HIS A 134 -4.58 1.41 9.03
CA HIS A 134 -3.97 2.61 8.47
C HIS A 134 -3.26 2.28 7.14
N VAL A 135 -2.99 3.28 6.32
CA VAL A 135 -2.25 3.14 5.07
C VAL A 135 -0.81 2.76 5.37
N PHE A 136 -0.34 1.64 4.82
CA PHE A 136 1.09 1.32 4.85
C PHE A 136 1.83 2.19 3.84
N VAL A 137 2.95 2.77 4.26
CA VAL A 137 3.91 3.47 3.40
C VAL A 137 5.31 3.03 3.85
N GLY A 138 6.07 2.41 2.97
CA GLY A 138 7.40 1.89 3.27
C GLY A 138 7.99 1.18 2.07
N THR A 139 9.22 0.69 2.17
CA THR A 139 9.77 -0.20 1.13
C THR A 139 9.09 -1.57 1.19
N THR A 140 9.23 -2.36 0.13
CA THR A 140 8.80 -3.77 0.12
C THR A 140 9.51 -4.58 1.21
N ASP A 141 10.79 -4.29 1.49
CA ASP A 141 11.52 -4.94 2.59
C ASP A 141 10.94 -4.57 3.96
N GLN A 142 10.62 -3.30 4.19
CA GLN A 142 9.95 -2.88 5.44
C GLN A 142 8.57 -3.54 5.60
N LEU A 143 7.85 -3.76 4.50
CA LEU A 143 6.60 -4.51 4.51
C LEU A 143 6.86 -5.97 4.87
N TRP A 144 7.87 -6.61 4.26
CA TRP A 144 8.25 -7.98 4.56
C TRP A 144 8.65 -8.16 6.02
N ASP A 145 9.55 -7.32 6.53
CA ASP A 145 10.02 -7.36 7.93
C ASP A 145 8.85 -7.28 8.90
N MET A 146 7.87 -6.40 8.62
CA MET A 146 6.66 -6.30 9.43
C MET A 146 5.84 -7.59 9.38
N ILE A 147 5.62 -8.19 8.21
CA ILE A 147 4.84 -9.42 8.06
C ILE A 147 5.54 -10.64 8.68
N GLU A 148 6.86 -10.72 8.55
CA GLU A 148 7.70 -11.77 9.15
C GLU A 148 7.68 -11.72 10.68
N ASP A 149 7.57 -10.52 11.27
CA ASP A 149 7.52 -10.35 12.74
C ASP A 149 6.12 -10.59 13.34
N ILE A 150 5.04 -10.65 12.54
CA ILE A 150 3.67 -10.89 13.03
C ILE A 150 3.53 -12.13 13.95
N PRO A 151 4.13 -13.29 13.64
CA PRO A 151 4.04 -14.47 14.50
C PRO A 151 4.71 -14.31 15.88
N SER A 152 5.43 -13.21 16.13
CA SER A 152 6.05 -12.94 17.42
C SER A 152 4.98 -12.71 18.52
N SER A 153 5.27 -13.13 19.76
CA SER A 153 4.31 -13.12 20.87
C SER A 153 3.86 -11.71 21.34
N GLY A 154 4.38 -10.65 20.72
CA GLY A 154 4.09 -9.26 21.07
C GLY A 154 3.56 -8.41 19.91
N SER A 155 3.38 -8.99 18.71
CA SER A 155 2.90 -8.22 17.57
C SER A 155 1.48 -7.70 17.82
N PRO A 156 1.20 -6.40 17.59
CA PRO A 156 -0.16 -5.85 17.65
C PRO A 156 -0.99 -6.27 16.44
N TYR A 157 -0.38 -6.98 15.48
CA TYR A 157 -0.97 -7.34 14.20
C TYR A 157 -1.24 -8.83 14.11
N VAL A 158 -2.23 -9.19 13.29
CA VAL A 158 -2.51 -10.60 12.97
C VAL A 158 -2.69 -10.72 11.47
N LEU A 159 -1.88 -11.59 10.85
CA LEU A 159 -2.02 -11.91 9.43
C LEU A 159 -3.24 -12.81 9.25
N LEU A 160 -4.26 -12.27 8.60
CA LEU A 160 -5.42 -13.04 8.17
C LEU A 160 -4.98 -14.00 7.07
N PRO A 161 -5.29 -15.29 7.20
CA PRO A 161 -5.06 -16.23 6.11
C PRO A 161 -5.82 -15.75 4.86
N PRO A 162 -5.23 -15.75 3.66
CA PRO A 162 -5.89 -16.49 2.60
C PRO A 162 -5.92 -17.96 3.03
N SER A 163 -7.02 -18.66 2.75
CA SER A 163 -7.32 -20.03 3.21
C SER A 163 -6.36 -21.14 2.71
N THR A 164 -5.16 -20.80 2.23
CA THR A 164 -4.20 -21.71 1.57
C THR A 164 -2.71 -21.45 1.87
N SER A 165 -2.33 -20.50 2.74
CA SER A 165 -0.91 -20.19 3.01
C SER A 165 -0.40 -20.89 4.29
N ASP A 166 0.64 -21.71 4.16
CA ASP A 166 1.26 -22.45 5.27
C ASP A 166 2.33 -21.63 6.03
N SER A 167 2.70 -20.45 5.52
CA SER A 167 3.71 -19.56 6.12
C SER A 167 3.45 -18.06 5.85
N PRO A 168 4.02 -17.13 6.65
CA PRO A 168 3.99 -15.69 6.36
C PRO A 168 4.55 -15.33 4.98
N ARG A 169 5.57 -16.06 4.51
CA ARG A 169 6.15 -15.89 3.17
C ARG A 169 5.15 -16.23 2.07
N ASP A 170 4.48 -17.37 2.16
CA ASP A 170 3.49 -17.76 1.14
C ASP A 170 2.33 -16.76 1.08
N ALA A 171 1.88 -16.29 2.25
CA ALA A 171 0.88 -15.24 2.34
C ALA A 171 1.40 -13.93 1.71
N PHE A 172 2.65 -13.55 1.98
CA PHE A 172 3.26 -12.35 1.41
C PHE A 172 3.32 -12.40 -0.12
N THR A 173 3.89 -13.48 -0.67
CA THR A 173 3.99 -13.69 -2.11
C THR A 173 2.60 -13.72 -2.76
N GLN A 174 1.62 -14.34 -2.10
CA GLN A 174 0.25 -14.40 -2.61
C GLN A 174 -0.45 -13.02 -2.63
N ILE A 175 -0.24 -12.21 -1.60
CA ILE A 175 -0.93 -10.92 -1.43
C ILE A 175 -0.22 -9.82 -2.22
N TRP A 176 1.09 -9.68 -2.11
CA TRP A 176 1.84 -8.59 -2.73
C TRP A 176 2.57 -9.00 -4.02
N GLY A 177 2.61 -10.29 -4.37
CA GLY A 177 3.19 -10.74 -5.64
C GLY A 177 4.71 -10.69 -5.70
N TYR A 178 5.38 -10.65 -4.56
CA TYR A 178 6.84 -10.56 -4.43
C TYR A 178 7.36 -11.71 -3.57
N ASP A 179 8.41 -12.38 -4.02
CA ASP A 179 9.13 -13.38 -3.22
C ASP A 179 10.44 -12.77 -2.70
N PRO A 180 10.57 -12.54 -1.37
CA PRO A 180 11.76 -11.91 -0.79
C PRO A 180 13.06 -12.72 -0.95
N VAL A 181 13.00 -14.00 -1.37
CA VAL A 181 14.18 -14.85 -1.55
C VAL A 181 14.62 -14.97 -3.01
N THR A 182 13.69 -14.96 -3.98
CA THR A 182 14.01 -15.16 -5.40
C THR A 182 13.98 -13.87 -6.22
N SER A 183 13.55 -12.76 -5.64
CA SER A 183 13.50 -11.46 -6.30
C SER A 183 14.16 -10.40 -5.42
N PRO A 184 15.48 -10.47 -5.15
CA PRO A 184 16.15 -9.36 -4.49
C PRO A 184 15.96 -8.09 -5.34
N ILE A 185 15.42 -7.03 -4.73
CA ILE A 185 15.28 -5.74 -5.42
C ILE A 185 16.68 -5.17 -5.60
N GLY A 186 17.22 -5.28 -6.82
CA GLY A 186 18.53 -4.73 -7.19
C GLY A 186 19.37 -5.67 -8.06
N GLU A 187 19.01 -5.78 -9.34
CA GLU A 187 19.99 -5.93 -10.44
C GLU A 187 19.73 -4.85 -11.50
#